data_AF-A0A7Y1ZIU4-F1
#
_entry.id   AF-A0A7Y1ZIU4-F1
#
_cell.length_a   1.000
_cell.length_b   1.000
_cell.length_c   1.000
_cell.angle_alpha   90.00
_cell.angle_beta   90.00
_cell.angle_gamma   90.00
#
_symmetry.space_group_name_H-M   'P 1'
#
loop_
_entity.id
_entity.type
_entity.pdbx_description
1 polymer ?
#
loop_
_entity_poly.entity_id
_entity_poly.type
_entity_poly.pdbx_seq_one_letter_code
_entity_poly.pdbx_strand_id
1 'polypeptide(L)'
;MSIPADINVDPKEIAKFEALAARWWDRNSEFKPLHDINPLRANFIDEHSPVAGKRLVDVGCGGGILAESMARRGAEVTGIDMGEAPLTVARLH
;
A
#
# COMPACT_ATOMS: atom_id res chain seq x y z
N MET A 1 36.23 -3.81 -0.16
CA MET A 1 35.18 -4.41 0.69
C MET A 1 34.01 -3.46 0.66
N SER A 2 32.88 -3.91 0.10
CA SER A 2 31.62 -3.15 0.07
C SER A 2 31.12 -2.92 1.50
N ILE A 3 30.69 -1.71 1.79
CA ILE A 3 29.92 -1.40 2.98
C ILE A 3 28.67 -2.30 2.92
N PRO A 4 28.37 -3.14 3.92
CA PRO A 4 27.05 -3.76 4.00
C PRO A 4 26.08 -2.59 4.10
N ALA A 5 25.21 -2.43 3.10
CA ALA A 5 24.11 -1.49 3.26
C ALA A 5 23.31 -1.98 4.46
N ASP A 6 23.32 -1.23 5.57
CA ASP A 6 22.37 -1.45 6.64
C ASP A 6 20.98 -1.41 6.00
N ILE A 7 20.30 -2.55 6.04
CA ILE A 7 18.99 -2.70 5.42
C ILE A 7 18.03 -1.82 6.23
N ASN A 8 17.47 -0.78 5.58
CA ASN A 8 16.63 0.22 6.25
C ASN A 8 15.21 -0.32 6.48
N VAL A 9 15.09 -1.25 7.41
CA VAL A 9 13.84 -1.95 7.72
C VAL A 9 13.81 -2.39 9.18
N ASP A 10 12.63 -2.35 9.80
CA ASP A 10 12.39 -2.95 11.12
C ASP A 10 11.62 -4.28 10.96
N PRO A 11 12.27 -5.43 11.22
CA PRO A 11 11.61 -6.74 11.12
C PRO A 11 10.39 -6.89 12.04
N LYS A 12 10.36 -6.20 13.18
CA LYS A 12 9.24 -6.29 14.13
C LYS A 12 8.00 -5.61 13.60
N GLU A 13 8.14 -4.47 12.92
CA GLU A 13 7.01 -3.80 12.30
C GLU A 13 6.49 -4.60 11.10
N ILE A 14 7.36 -5.24 10.31
CA ILE A 14 6.90 -6.16 9.25
C ILE A 14 6.06 -7.29 9.84
N ALA A 15 6.58 -8.01 10.83
CA ALA A 15 5.89 -9.14 11.44
C ALA A 15 4.52 -8.77 12.01
N LYS A 16 4.39 -7.56 12.58
CA LYS A 16 3.12 -7.00 13.07
C LYS A 16 2.09 -6.84 11.94
N PHE A 17 2.48 -6.31 10.78
CA PHE A 17 1.55 -6.15 9.65
C PHE A 17 1.26 -7.48 8.95
N GLU A 18 2.22 -8.41 8.90
CA GLU A 18 1.97 -9.76 8.40
C GLU A 18 0.91 -10.50 9.23
N ALA A 19 0.97 -10.39 10.56
CA ALA A 19 -0.01 -11.01 11.45
C ALA A 19 -1.45 -10.49 11.24
N LEU A 20 -1.60 -9.29 10.70
CA LEU A 20 -2.90 -8.65 10.44
C LEU A 20 -3.35 -8.78 8.97
N ALA A 21 -2.52 -9.36 8.09
CA ALA A 21 -2.68 -9.33 6.64
C ALA A 21 -4.07 -9.76 6.16
N ALA A 22 -4.58 -10.89 6.66
CA ALA A 22 -5.86 -11.46 6.23
C ALA A 22 -7.08 -10.55 6.48
N ARG A 23 -6.93 -9.53 7.33
CA ARG A 23 -8.00 -8.58 7.70
C ARG A 23 -7.88 -7.23 7.00
N TRP A 24 -6.95 -7.08 6.04
CA TRP A 24 -6.65 -5.79 5.41
C TRP A 24 -7.87 -5.14 4.74
N TRP A 25 -8.72 -5.95 4.11
CA TRP A 25 -9.91 -5.49 3.39
C TRP A 25 -11.21 -5.58 4.19
N ASP A 26 -11.16 -6.05 5.44
CA ASP A 26 -12.29 -5.94 6.36
C ASP A 26 -12.45 -4.48 6.82
N ARG A 27 -13.57 -3.86 6.43
CA ARG A 27 -13.88 -2.46 6.75
C ARG A 27 -14.16 -2.21 8.24
N ASN A 28 -14.23 -3.25 9.07
CA ASN A 28 -14.41 -3.17 10.52
C ASN A 28 -13.17 -3.66 11.29
N SER A 29 -12.03 -3.86 10.62
CA SER A 29 -10.78 -4.31 11.26
C SER A 29 -9.94 -3.14 11.79
N GLU A 30 -8.72 -3.48 12.22
CA GLU A 30 -7.65 -2.55 12.57
C GLU A 30 -7.33 -1.57 11.42
N PHE A 31 -7.65 -1.93 10.17
CA PHE A 31 -7.46 -1.11 8.98
C PHE A 31 -8.66 -0.25 8.60
N LYS A 32 -9.77 -0.28 9.37
CA LYS A 32 -10.95 0.58 9.15
C LYS A 32 -10.58 2.05 8.90
N PRO A 33 -9.67 2.69 9.67
CA PRO A 33 -9.30 4.08 9.41
C PRO A 33 -8.68 4.29 8.03
N LEU A 34 -7.95 3.31 7.48
CA LEU A 34 -7.40 3.39 6.13
C LEU A 34 -8.48 3.34 5.07
N HIS A 35 -9.53 2.52 5.26
CA HIS A 35 -10.68 2.50 4.36
C HIS A 35 -11.44 3.82 4.39
N ASP A 36 -11.69 4.35 5.59
CA ASP A 36 -12.44 5.59 5.78
C ASP A 36 -11.71 6.80 5.20
N ILE A 37 -10.39 6.90 5.38
CA ILE A 37 -9.58 8.02 4.85
C ILE A 37 -9.31 7.90 3.35
N ASN A 38 -9.43 6.70 2.77
CA ASN A 38 -8.96 6.45 1.41
C ASN A 38 -9.60 7.35 0.34
N PRO A 39 -10.92 7.58 0.31
CA PRO A 39 -11.52 8.49 -0.66
C PRO A 39 -10.95 9.91 -0.58
N LEU A 40 -10.70 10.42 0.63
CA LEU A 40 -10.16 11.77 0.84
C LEU A 40 -8.72 11.88 0.32
N ARG A 41 -7.83 10.96 0.73
CA ARG A 41 -6.43 11.01 0.26
C ARG A 41 -6.30 10.71 -1.24
N ALA A 42 -7.12 9.82 -1.78
CA ALA A 42 -7.13 9.51 -3.20
C ALA A 42 -7.57 10.71 -4.05
N ASN A 43 -8.60 11.45 -3.60
CA ASN A 43 -9.00 12.70 -4.24
C ASN A 43 -7.90 13.76 -4.13
N PHE A 44 -7.33 13.95 -2.94
CA PHE A 44 -6.27 14.93 -2.73
C PHE A 44 -5.08 14.70 -3.67
N ILE A 45 -4.62 13.46 -3.80
CA ILE A 45 -3.51 13.10 -4.71
C ILE A 45 -3.89 13.45 -6.15
N ASP A 46 -5.05 13.01 -6.62
CA ASP A 46 -5.47 13.17 -8.02
C ASP A 46 -5.79 14.63 -8.38
N GLU A 47 -6.27 15.44 -7.43
CA GLU A 47 -6.49 16.87 -7.61
C GLU A 47 -5.16 17.64 -7.79
N HIS A 48 -4.13 17.27 -7.04
CA HIS A 48 -2.83 17.95 -7.08
C HIS A 48 -1.88 17.36 -8.12
N SER A 49 -2.07 16.11 -8.48
CA SER A 49 -1.29 15.38 -9.48
C SER A 49 -2.18 14.37 -10.19
N PRO A 50 -2.92 14.79 -11.24
CA PRO A 50 -3.81 13.90 -11.97
C PRO A 50 -3.11 12.62 -12.43
N VAL A 51 -3.62 11.47 -11.97
CA VAL A 51 -2.87 10.20 -12.03
C VAL A 51 -3.13 9.42 -13.32
N ALA A 52 -4.19 9.75 -14.06
CA ALA A 52 -4.56 9.05 -15.28
C ALA A 52 -3.42 9.04 -16.32
N GLY A 53 -3.06 7.84 -16.80
CA GLY A 53 -1.97 7.63 -17.76
C GLY A 53 -0.57 7.87 -17.19
N LYS A 54 -0.42 8.04 -15.86
CA LYS A 54 0.87 8.19 -15.19
C LYS A 54 1.35 6.86 -14.63
N ARG A 55 2.67 6.73 -14.53
CA ARG A 55 3.31 5.69 -13.72
C ARG A 55 3.39 6.17 -12.28
N LEU A 56 2.82 5.40 -11.37
CA LEU A 56 2.74 5.73 -9.94
C LEU A 56 3.40 4.60 -9.12
N VAL A 57 4.14 4.98 -8.08
CA VAL A 57 4.67 4.03 -7.09
C VAL A 57 4.03 4.28 -5.73
N ASP A 58 3.46 3.24 -5.12
CA ASP A 58 2.92 3.25 -3.76
C ASP A 58 3.89 2.51 -2.84
N VAL A 59 4.62 3.24 -2.01
CA VAL A 59 5.69 2.72 -1.15
C VAL A 59 5.15 2.39 0.23
N GLY A 60 5.25 1.12 0.64
CA GLY A 60 4.53 0.62 1.81
C GLY A 60 3.05 0.40 1.49
N CYS A 61 2.77 -0.19 0.32
CA CYS A 61 1.40 -0.32 -0.18
C CYS A 61 0.55 -1.30 0.67
N GLY A 62 1.18 -2.17 1.45
CA GLY A 62 0.53 -3.19 2.25
C GLY A 62 -0.45 -4.03 1.42
N GLY A 63 -1.68 -4.13 1.89
CA GLY A 63 -2.78 -4.82 1.20
C GLY A 63 -3.41 -4.07 0.03
N GLY A 64 -2.84 -2.93 -0.41
CA GLY A 64 -3.14 -2.33 -1.72
C GLY A 64 -4.30 -1.34 -1.79
N ILE A 65 -4.87 -0.89 -0.66
CA ILE A 65 -6.05 0.00 -0.64
C ILE A 65 -5.86 1.26 -1.51
N LEU A 66 -4.72 1.95 -1.35
CA LEU A 66 -4.44 3.17 -2.12
C LEU A 66 -4.01 2.83 -3.55
N ALA A 67 -3.08 1.88 -3.71
CA ALA A 67 -2.63 1.39 -5.01
C ALA A 67 -3.80 1.02 -5.95
N GLU A 68 -4.76 0.23 -5.48
CA GLU A 68 -5.94 -0.15 -6.26
C GLU A 68 -6.79 1.07 -6.64
N SER A 69 -6.95 2.02 -5.71
CA SER A 69 -7.71 3.25 -5.96
C SER A 69 -7.06 4.15 -7.01
N MET A 70 -5.73 4.22 -7.04
CA MET A 70 -4.98 4.95 -8.06
C MET A 70 -5.05 4.23 -9.41
N ALA A 71 -4.96 2.90 -9.42
CA ALA A 71 -5.12 2.10 -10.64
C ALA A 71 -6.53 2.27 -11.25
N ARG A 72 -7.59 2.27 -10.42
CA ARG A 72 -8.97 2.55 -10.87
C ARG A 72 -9.14 3.95 -11.47
N ARG A 73 -8.29 4.91 -11.11
CA ARG A 73 -8.24 6.27 -11.71
C ARG A 73 -7.40 6.33 -12.99
N GLY A 74 -6.89 5.19 -13.47
CA GLY A 74 -6.17 5.08 -14.74
C GLY A 74 -4.66 5.24 -14.63
N ALA A 75 -4.08 5.17 -13.42
CA ALA A 75 -2.62 5.11 -13.26
C ALA A 75 -2.10 3.70 -13.54
N GLU A 76 -0.87 3.60 -14.05
CA GLU A 76 -0.07 2.38 -14.06
C GLU A 76 0.69 2.29 -12.73
N VAL A 77 0.17 1.49 -11.80
CA VAL A 77 0.63 1.47 -10.41
C VAL A 77 1.58 0.32 -10.14
N THR A 78 2.72 0.63 -9.53
CA THR A 78 3.60 -0.34 -8.88
C THR A 78 3.50 -0.17 -7.37
N GLY A 79 2.88 -1.14 -6.68
CA GLY A 79 2.91 -1.21 -5.22
C GLY A 79 4.16 -1.96 -4.74
N ILE A 80 4.87 -1.41 -3.75
CA ILE A 80 6.00 -2.08 -3.10
C ILE A 80 5.77 -2.15 -1.59
N ASP A 81 6.11 -3.29 -0.99
CA ASP A 81 6.11 -3.51 0.44
C ASP A 81 7.18 -4.54 0.80
N MET A 82 7.60 -4.57 2.06
CA MET A 82 8.55 -5.56 2.57
C MET A 82 7.83 -6.79 3.17
N GLY A 83 6.54 -6.70 3.50
CA GLY A 83 5.75 -7.81 4.01
C GLY A 83 5.17 -8.68 2.89
N GLU A 84 5.45 -9.98 2.90
CA GLU A 84 4.96 -10.90 1.85
C GLU A 84 3.46 -11.16 1.96
N ALA A 85 2.95 -11.30 3.19
CA ALA A 85 1.53 -11.56 3.42
C ALA A 85 0.63 -10.38 2.99
N PRO A 86 0.92 -9.11 3.34
CA PRO A 86 0.21 -7.95 2.79
C PRO A 86 0.22 -7.89 1.26
N LEU A 87 1.37 -8.13 0.61
CA LEU A 87 1.47 -8.16 -0.85
C LEU A 87 0.63 -9.28 -1.47
N THR A 88 0.53 -10.42 -0.81
CA THR A 88 -0.35 -11.51 -1.26
C THR A 88 -1.80 -11.09 -1.22
N VAL A 89 -2.23 -10.41 -0.15
CA VAL A 89 -3.59 -9.86 -0.04
C VAL A 89 -3.84 -8.79 -1.10
N ALA A 90 -2.89 -7.92 -1.38
CA ALA A 90 -2.99 -6.89 -2.43
C ALA A 90 -3.16 -7.47 -3.84
N ARG A 91 -2.58 -8.65 -4.13
CA ARG A 91 -2.73 -9.30 -5.44
C ARG A 91 -4.06 -10.03 -5.62
N LEU A 92 -4.75 -10.33 -4.52
CA LEU A 92 -6.03 -11.06 -4.55
C LEU A 92 -7.25 -10.13 -4.76
N HIS A 93 -7.08 -8.83 -4.54
CA HIS A 93 -8.11 -7.79 -4.72
C HIS A 93 -7.85 -6.99 -6.00
#